data_AF-A0A7S3MDG3-F1
#
_entry.id   AF-A0A7S3MDG3-F1
#
_cell.length_a   1.000
_cell.length_b   1.000
_cell.length_c   1.000
_cell.angle_alpha   90.00
_cell.angle_beta   90.00
_cell.angle_gamma   90.00
#
_symmetry.space_group_name_H-M   'P 1'
#
loop_
_entity.id
_entity.type
_entity.pdbx_description
1 polymer ?
#
loop_
_entity_poly.entity_id
_entity_poly.type
_entity_poly.pdbx_seq_one_letter_code
_entity_poly.pdbx_strand_id
1 'polypeptide(L)'
;GAIAKPPSPGPTPRHNQRPRGTFLTVERINADGTTKVVAYDGDWETKFHWQAGKEDPLDLGFTRTSEATLEWAIPSDVVPGSYKMCYFGDHLLSHTSKAIPFTGCSSVFQVTA
;
A
#
# COMPACT_ATOMS: atom_id res chain seq x y z
N GLY A 1 -6.94 2.40 15.39
CA GLY A 1 -6.14 1.96 14.24
C GLY A 1 -6.77 2.46 12.97
N ALA A 2 -5.98 2.98 12.03
CA ALA A 2 -6.47 3.38 10.71
C ALA A 2 -6.28 2.20 9.74
N ILE A 3 -7.34 1.81 9.03
CA ILE A 3 -7.30 0.75 8.01
C ILE A 3 -7.58 1.43 6.67
N ALA A 4 -6.60 1.42 5.78
CA ALA A 4 -6.75 1.92 4.42
C ALA A 4 -6.90 0.73 3.46
N LYS A 5 -8.07 0.60 2.83
CA LYS A 5 -8.35 -0.40 1.80
C LYS A 5 -8.20 0.26 0.40
N PRO A 6 -7.13 -0.03 -0.35
CA PRO A 6 -7.00 0.44 -1.74
C PRO A 6 -8.02 -0.27 -2.64
N PRO A 7 -8.43 0.34 -3.77
CA PRO A 7 -9.30 -0.29 -4.75
C PRO A 7 -8.57 -1.41 -5.53
N SER A 8 -9.27 -2.53 -5.78
CA SER A 8 -8.76 -3.73 -6.47
C SER A 8 -8.69 -3.57 -8.00
N PRO A 9 -7.84 -4.34 -8.73
CA PRO A 9 -6.92 -5.37 -8.28
C PRO A 9 -5.42 -4.97 -8.23
N GLY A 10 -4.71 -5.31 -7.15
CA GLY A 10 -3.32 -4.88 -6.90
C GLY A 10 -2.35 -5.94 -6.35
N PRO A 11 -1.09 -5.88 -6.77
CA PRO A 11 -0.20 -6.93 -7.25
C PRO A 11 0.47 -7.84 -6.21
N THR A 12 0.92 -9.01 -6.68
CA THR A 12 1.61 -10.09 -5.96
C THR A 12 3.06 -9.74 -5.51
N PRO A 13 3.42 -9.86 -4.21
CA PRO A 13 4.80 -9.73 -3.69
C PRO A 13 5.78 -10.75 -4.28
N ARG A 14 5.26 -11.83 -4.87
CA ARG A 14 6.06 -12.89 -5.51
C ARG A 14 6.88 -12.41 -6.70
N HIS A 15 6.57 -11.26 -7.30
CA HIS A 15 7.18 -10.85 -8.57
C HIS A 15 8.32 -9.83 -8.45
N ASN A 16 8.48 -9.14 -7.31
CA ASN A 16 9.59 -8.22 -7.09
C ASN A 16 9.80 -8.00 -5.58
N GLN A 17 10.88 -8.55 -5.02
CA GLN A 17 11.19 -8.46 -3.59
C GLN A 17 11.68 -7.06 -3.15
N ARG A 18 11.83 -6.10 -4.08
CA ARG A 18 12.26 -4.71 -3.84
C ARG A 18 13.33 -4.59 -2.73
N PRO A 19 14.52 -5.19 -2.87
CA PRO A 19 15.55 -5.21 -1.82
C PRO A 19 16.09 -3.82 -1.39
N ARG A 20 15.66 -2.72 -2.04
CA ARG A 20 15.94 -1.31 -1.70
C ARG A 20 14.73 -0.38 -1.85
N GLY A 21 13.53 -0.93 -2.04
CA GLY A 21 12.30 -0.15 -2.21
C GLY A 21 11.30 -0.47 -1.10
N THR A 22 10.36 0.42 -0.86
CA THR A 22 9.25 0.19 0.08
C THR A 22 8.00 -0.19 -0.69
N PHE A 23 7.17 -1.04 -0.09
CA PHE A 23 5.80 -1.30 -0.52
C PHE A 23 4.81 -0.34 0.11
N LEU A 24 5.13 0.28 1.24
CA LEU A 24 4.24 1.15 2.02
C LEU A 24 4.98 2.37 2.58
N THR A 25 4.39 3.55 2.46
CA THR A 25 4.77 4.72 3.25
C THR A 25 3.59 5.26 4.03
N VAL A 26 3.87 5.72 5.24
CA VAL A 26 3.00 6.65 5.98
C VAL A 26 3.58 8.04 5.80
N GLU A 27 2.78 8.96 5.29
CA GLU A 27 3.20 10.33 5.00
C GLU A 27 2.39 11.33 5.83
N ARG A 28 3.09 12.19 6.56
CA ARG A 28 2.51 13.37 7.19
C ARG A 28 2.41 14.50 6.18
N ILE A 29 1.31 15.23 6.21
CA ILE A 29 1.11 16.45 5.42
C ILE A 29 1.44 17.65 6.29
N ASN A 30 2.42 18.43 5.86
CA ASN A 30 2.84 19.65 6.52
C ASN A 30 1.86 20.80 6.23
N ALA A 31 1.97 21.89 7.00
CA ALA A 31 1.10 23.06 6.85
C ALA A 31 1.25 23.76 5.50
N ASP A 32 2.40 23.62 4.84
CA ASP A 32 2.69 24.14 3.49
C ASP A 32 2.19 23.22 2.37
N GLY A 33 1.53 22.09 2.70
CA GLY A 33 1.03 21.10 1.75
C GLY A 33 2.08 20.09 1.29
N THR A 34 3.34 20.21 1.71
CA THR A 34 4.36 19.20 1.42
C THR A 34 4.11 17.93 2.23
N THR A 35 4.56 16.78 1.72
CA THR A 35 4.48 15.51 2.45
C THR A 35 5.85 15.04 2.91
N LYS A 36 5.89 14.52 4.13
CA LYS A 36 7.09 13.92 4.74
C LYS A 36 6.77 12.49 5.13
N VAL A 37 7.60 11.54 4.68
CA VAL A 37 7.48 10.14 5.10
C VAL A 37 7.87 10.05 6.58
N VAL A 38 7.02 9.40 7.37
CA VAL A 38 7.21 9.18 8.81
C VAL A 38 7.39 7.70 9.16
N ALA A 39 6.89 6.79 8.33
CA ALA A 39 7.11 5.35 8.47
C ALA A 39 7.14 4.64 7.10
N TYR A 40 7.82 3.51 7.05
CA TYR A 40 8.01 2.60 5.92
C TYR A 40 7.57 1.19 6.30
N ASP A 41 7.48 0.27 5.33
CA ASP A 41 7.10 -1.14 5.54
C ASP A 41 8.01 -1.94 6.48
N GLY A 42 9.24 -1.46 6.72
CA GLY A 42 10.17 -2.05 7.68
C GLY A 42 9.94 -1.61 9.14
N ASP A 43 9.13 -0.58 9.37
CA ASP A 43 8.86 -0.07 10.71
C ASP A 43 7.83 -0.95 11.43
N TRP A 44 8.08 -1.22 12.71
CA TRP A 44 7.28 -2.16 13.53
C TRP A 44 5.79 -1.78 13.64
N GLU A 45 5.50 -0.50 13.50
CA GLU A 45 4.16 0.08 13.52
C GLU A 45 3.38 -0.16 12.22
N THR A 46 4.03 -0.58 11.14
CA THR A 46 3.36 -0.80 9.85
C THR A 46 3.23 -2.28 9.52
N LYS A 47 2.17 -2.62 8.78
CA LYS A 47 2.05 -3.95 8.18
C LYS A 47 1.52 -3.84 6.77
N PHE A 48 2.05 -4.70 5.92
CA PHE A 48 1.61 -4.89 4.56
C PHE A 48 1.06 -6.30 4.40
N HIS A 49 -0.25 -6.40 4.19
CA HIS A 49 -0.93 -7.67 3.94
C HIS A 49 -1.30 -7.75 2.47
N TRP A 50 -0.91 -8.84 1.82
CA TRP A 50 -1.27 -9.07 0.43
C TRP A 50 -2.06 -10.36 0.29
N GLN A 51 -3.19 -10.27 -0.42
CA GLN A 51 -4.03 -11.40 -0.76
C GLN A 51 -4.17 -11.49 -2.28
N ALA A 52 -3.76 -12.63 -2.84
CA ALA A 52 -4.13 -13.00 -4.20
C ALA A 52 -5.66 -13.10 -4.26
N GLY A 53 -6.29 -12.51 -5.27
CA GLY A 53 -7.71 -12.74 -5.53
C GLY A 53 -8.00 -14.22 -5.69
N LYS A 54 -9.24 -14.62 -5.42
CA LYS A 54 -9.68 -16.02 -5.50
C LYS A 54 -9.22 -16.65 -6.82
N GLU A 55 -8.64 -17.83 -6.72
CA GLU A 55 -8.72 -18.83 -7.77
C GLU A 55 -10.19 -19.23 -7.86
N ASP A 56 -11.01 -18.40 -8.51
CA ASP A 56 -12.36 -18.81 -8.89
C ASP A 56 -12.19 -19.94 -9.92
N PRO A 57 -12.68 -21.16 -9.66
CA PRO A 57 -12.53 -22.28 -10.58
C PRO A 57 -13.17 -22.02 -11.97
N LEU A 58 -14.03 -21.01 -12.08
CA LEU A 58 -14.66 -20.55 -13.32
C LEU A 58 -13.93 -19.37 -13.94
N ASP A 59 -13.02 -18.72 -13.21
CA ASP A 59 -12.10 -17.73 -13.76
C ASP A 59 -10.92 -18.45 -14.40
N LEU A 60 -10.98 -18.59 -15.73
CA LEU A 60 -9.96 -19.20 -16.58
C LEU A 60 -8.64 -18.38 -16.64
N GLY A 61 -8.30 -17.66 -15.56
CA GLY A 61 -7.12 -16.82 -15.42
C GLY A 61 -7.27 -15.41 -16.01
N PHE A 62 -8.50 -14.95 -16.25
CA PHE A 62 -8.80 -13.66 -16.87
C PHE A 62 -8.94 -12.53 -15.86
N THR A 63 -9.42 -12.80 -14.64
CA THR A 63 -9.54 -11.81 -13.57
C THR A 63 -8.59 -12.13 -12.43
N ARG A 64 -7.29 -11.92 -12.68
CA ARG A 64 -6.28 -11.90 -11.61
C ARG A 64 -6.44 -10.66 -10.75
N THR A 65 -7.47 -10.69 -9.90
CA THR A 65 -7.65 -9.65 -8.91
C THR A 65 -6.71 -9.87 -7.74
N SER A 66 -6.41 -8.83 -6.99
CA SER A 66 -5.53 -8.93 -5.82
C SER A 66 -5.87 -7.79 -4.88
N GLU A 67 -5.74 -8.01 -3.58
CA GLU A 67 -6.04 -7.01 -2.56
C GLU A 67 -4.79 -6.80 -1.71
N ALA A 68 -4.37 -5.54 -1.61
CA ALA A 68 -3.33 -5.11 -0.68
C ALA A 68 -4.01 -4.40 0.48
N THR A 69 -3.71 -4.77 1.72
CA THR A 69 -4.20 -4.08 2.93
C THR A 69 -3.01 -3.47 3.64
N LEU A 70 -3.10 -2.18 3.94
CA LEU A 70 -2.07 -1.44 4.64
C LEU A 70 -2.55 -1.15 6.07
N GLU A 71 -1.75 -1.49 7.05
CA GLU A 71 -2.02 -1.18 8.45
C GLU A 71 -0.95 -0.26 9.02
N TRP A 72 -1.39 0.70 9.83
CA TRP A 72 -0.53 1.55 10.63
C TRP A 72 -1.05 1.60 12.07
N ALA A 73 -0.27 1.01 12.98
CA ALA A 73 -0.43 1.06 14.42
C ALA A 73 0.17 2.36 14.95
N ILE A 74 -0.64 3.41 14.89
CA ILE A 74 -0.30 4.78 15.30
C ILE A 74 0.40 4.78 16.68
N PRO A 75 1.68 5.20 16.77
CA PRO A 75 2.43 5.30 18.01
C PRO A 75 1.84 6.34 18.97
N SER A 76 2.05 6.14 20.27
CA SER A 76 1.55 7.06 21.30
C SER A 76 2.20 8.45 21.27
N ASP A 77 3.41 8.56 20.70
CA ASP A 77 4.19 9.79 20.56
C ASP A 77 4.04 10.44 19.19
N VAL A 78 3.13 9.93 18.35
CA VAL A 78 2.87 10.52 17.04
C VAL A 78 2.36 11.95 17.20
N VAL A 79 2.79 12.84 16.32
CA VAL A 79 2.30 14.21 16.33
C VAL A 79 0.92 14.26 15.67
N PRO A 80 -0.11 14.86 16.30
CA PRO A 80 -1.40 15.05 15.66
C PRO A 80 -1.32 15.81 14.33
N GLY A 81 -2.21 15.49 13.40
CA GLY A 81 -2.31 16.16 12.10
C GLY A 81 -2.83 15.28 10.97
N SER A 82 -2.60 15.75 9.75
CA SER A 82 -3.04 15.09 8.51
C SER A 82 -2.02 14.06 8.03
N TYR A 83 -2.50 12.87 7.71
CA TYR A 83 -1.69 11.76 7.20
C TYR A 83 -2.34 11.11 5.98
N LYS A 84 -1.54 10.43 5.17
CA LYS A 84 -1.99 9.52 4.12
C LYS A 84 -1.06 8.31 4.08
N MET A 85 -1.56 7.19 3.57
CA MET A 85 -0.76 5.99 3.35
C MET A 85 -0.64 5.73 1.86
N CYS A 86 0.57 5.50 1.36
CA CYS A 86 0.81 5.21 -0.05
C CYS A 86 1.37 3.80 -0.22
N TYR A 87 0.87 3.11 -1.23
CA TYR A 87 1.28 1.78 -1.63
C TYR A 87 2.00 1.83 -2.98
N PHE A 88 3.09 1.10 -3.09
CA PHE A 88 3.90 1.02 -4.31
C PHE A 88 3.96 -0.44 -4.78
N GLY A 89 3.36 -0.72 -5.94
CA GLY A 89 3.25 -2.06 -6.51
C GLY A 89 3.73 -2.14 -7.95
N ASP A 90 3.74 -3.35 -8.50
CA ASP A 90 4.06 -3.64 -9.91
C ASP A 90 2.98 -4.56 -10.51
N HIS A 91 2.26 -4.12 -11.54
CA HIS A 91 1.31 -4.97 -12.26
C HIS A 91 1.95 -5.57 -13.52
N LEU A 92 1.68 -6.85 -13.80
CA LEU A 92 2.19 -7.55 -14.97
C LEU A 92 1.22 -7.43 -16.14
N LEU A 93 1.71 -6.94 -17.27
CA LEU A 93 0.97 -7.06 -18.53
C LEU A 93 0.95 -8.52 -18.98
N SER A 94 -0.24 -9.13 -18.98
CA SER A 94 -0.48 -10.56 -19.26
C SER A 94 0.12 -11.05 -20.58
N HIS A 95 0.25 -10.17 -21.58
CA HIS A 95 0.75 -10.54 -22.90
C HIS A 95 2.28 -10.36 -23.08
N THR A 96 2.93 -9.55 -22.26
CA THR A 96 4.36 -9.19 -22.45
C THR A 96 5.25 -9.58 -21.27
N SER A 97 4.67 -10.08 -20.17
CA SER A 97 5.38 -10.33 -18.91
C SER A 97 6.15 -9.10 -18.38
N LYS A 98 5.81 -7.91 -18.86
CA LYS A 98 6.42 -6.65 -18.43
C LYS A 98 5.76 -6.18 -17.14
N ALA A 99 6.57 -5.97 -16.10
CA ALA A 99 6.15 -5.31 -14.87
C ALA A 99 6.05 -3.79 -15.10
N ILE A 100 4.89 -3.22 -14.77
CA ILE A 100 4.66 -1.77 -14.78
C ILE A 100 4.48 -1.31 -13.33
N PRO A 101 5.32 -0.39 -12.83
CA PRO A 101 5.16 0.15 -11.49
C PRO A 101 3.91 1.02 -11.41
N PHE A 102 3.21 0.95 -10.29
CA PHE A 102 2.12 1.85 -9.97
C PHE A 102 2.16 2.26 -8.50
N THR A 103 1.56 3.42 -8.22
CA THR A 103 1.42 3.98 -6.89
C THR A 103 -0.03 4.32 -6.64
N GLY A 104 -0.56 3.93 -5.49
CA GLY A 104 -1.88 4.35 -5.02
C GLY A 104 -1.78 4.88 -3.60
N CYS A 105 -2.46 5.99 -3.29
CA CYS A 105 -2.51 6.54 -1.95
C CYS A 105 -3.94 6.53 -1.42
N SER A 106 -4.08 6.37 -0.10
CA SER A 106 -5.34 6.56 0.60
C SER A 106 -5.82 8.01 0.48
N SER A 107 -7.09 8.25 0.81
CA SER A 107 -7.53 9.58 1.22
C SER A 107 -6.73 10.05 2.43
N VAL A 108 -6.69 11.38 2.62
CA VAL A 108 -6.09 11.99 3.80
C VAL A 108 -6.98 11.69 5.02
N PHE A 109 -6.36 11.33 6.14
CA PHE A 109 -7.02 11.12 7.42
C PHE A 109 -6.35 11.94 8.53
N GLN A 110 -7.11 12.22 9.59
CA GLN A 110 -6.62 12.96 10.76
C GLN A 110 -6.19 12.01 11.86
N VAL A 111 -5.05 12.31 12.48
CA VAL A 111 -4.59 11.70 13.72
C VAL A 111 -4.77 12.74 14.81
N THR A 112 -5.51 12.38 15.86
CA THR A 112 -5.77 13.22 17.03
C THR A 112 -5.05 12.65 18.25
N ALA A 113 -4.87 13.48 19.28
CA ALA A 113 -4.44 13.03 20.60
C ALA A 113 -5.53 12.21 21.31
#